data_AF-A0A7S4HQH9-F1
#
_entry.id   AF-A0A7S4HQH9-F1
#
_cell.length_a   1.000
_cell.length_b   1.000
_cell.length_c   1.000
_cell.angle_alpha   90.00
_cell.angle_beta   90.00
_cell.angle_gamma   90.00
#
_symmetry.space_group_name_H-M   'P 1'
#
loop_
_entity.id
_entity.type
_entity.pdbx_description
1 polymer ?
#
loop_
_entity_poly.entity_id
_entity_poly.type
_entity_poly.pdbx_seq_one_letter_code
_entity_poly.pdbx_strand_id
1 'polypeptide(L)'
;PMEASSPVTLYSDVVQSCGGPIDFWSVVLGFVIGVVFVLCAIGCGVSTAWAVNYNITRKLRTEYVSPYEASLVHAHQFPEELDQLSPGVISNELALSNNEDMSTDSFQLKWESIQFAREEDFTISSTKDIQSLLAGALIFCLASGETEENLKFYLYAKDTSEKRIFLMELVINTTTNEAQLAMKVSNCSERDIADFINYFFTAVSPIIVHPV
;
A
#
# COMPACT_ATOMS: atom_id res chain seq x y z
N PRO A 1 86.42 -51.55 -38.51
CA PRO A 1 86.61 -50.15 -38.06
C PRO A 1 85.74 -49.21 -38.89
N MET A 2 84.58 -48.84 -38.36
CA MET A 2 83.90 -47.55 -38.57
C MET A 2 82.61 -47.60 -37.74
N GLU A 3 82.48 -46.57 -36.90
CA GLU A 3 81.54 -46.44 -35.79
C GLU A 3 80.07 -46.51 -36.19
N ALA A 4 79.31 -47.31 -35.43
CA ALA A 4 77.85 -47.25 -35.41
C ALA A 4 77.42 -46.19 -34.40
N SER A 5 76.93 -45.06 -34.90
CA SER A 5 76.32 -43.99 -34.11
C SER A 5 74.95 -44.46 -33.58
N SER A 6 74.78 -44.40 -32.27
CA SER A 6 73.49 -44.67 -31.61
C SER A 6 72.69 -43.38 -31.49
N PRO A 7 71.37 -43.37 -31.78
CA PRO A 7 70.52 -42.21 -31.59
C PRO A 7 70.19 -42.02 -30.10
N VAL A 8 70.59 -40.88 -29.54
CA VAL A 8 70.19 -40.40 -28.21
C VAL A 8 68.69 -40.08 -28.26
N THR A 9 67.89 -40.91 -27.61
CA THR A 9 66.45 -40.71 -27.44
C THR A 9 66.23 -39.81 -26.21
N LEU A 10 66.07 -38.51 -26.43
CA LEU A 10 65.57 -37.57 -25.41
C LEU A 10 64.04 -37.72 -25.34
N TYR A 11 63.55 -38.65 -24.53
CA TYR A 11 62.14 -38.75 -24.16
C TYR A 11 62.02 -39.23 -22.72
N SER A 12 62.14 -38.30 -21.78
CA SER A 12 61.95 -38.40 -20.33
C SER A 12 62.24 -36.97 -19.84
N ASP A 13 61.44 -36.26 -19.06
CA ASP A 13 60.30 -36.58 -18.22
C ASP A 13 59.53 -35.27 -18.05
N VAL A 14 58.31 -35.17 -18.56
CA VAL A 14 57.36 -34.13 -18.12
C VAL A 14 55.96 -34.74 -18.03
N VAL A 15 55.84 -35.82 -17.27
CA VAL A 15 54.54 -36.27 -16.76
C VAL A 15 54.72 -36.70 -15.32
N GLN A 16 55.24 -35.78 -14.50
CA GLN A 16 55.37 -36.02 -13.07
C GLN A 16 54.31 -35.20 -12.32
N SER A 17 53.35 -35.95 -11.79
CA SER A 17 52.74 -35.71 -10.49
C SER A 17 51.72 -34.58 -10.38
N CYS A 18 50.49 -34.84 -10.82
CA CYS A 18 49.28 -34.23 -10.24
C CYS A 18 48.12 -35.24 -10.11
N GLY A 19 48.41 -36.54 -10.05
CA GLY A 19 47.42 -37.62 -9.92
C GLY A 19 47.29 -38.14 -8.50
N GLY A 20 47.08 -37.26 -7.51
CA GLY A 20 46.60 -37.72 -6.21
C GLY A 20 45.14 -38.19 -6.35
N PRO A 21 44.70 -39.20 -5.58
CA PRO A 21 43.28 -39.57 -5.56
C PRO A 21 42.48 -38.32 -5.17
N ILE A 22 41.59 -37.88 -6.06
CA ILE A 22 40.69 -36.78 -5.78
C ILE A 22 39.76 -37.30 -4.68
N ASP A 23 39.93 -36.81 -3.46
CA ASP A 23 39.05 -37.17 -2.36
C ASP A 23 37.63 -36.76 -2.72
N PHE A 24 36.72 -37.75 -2.73
CA PHE A 24 35.29 -37.55 -3.01
C PHE A 24 34.70 -36.40 -2.16
N TRP A 25 35.17 -36.27 -0.92
CA TRP A 25 34.79 -35.18 -0.01
C TRP A 25 35.17 -33.78 -0.51
N SER A 26 36.27 -33.65 -1.24
CA SER A 26 36.69 -32.36 -1.84
C SER A 26 35.73 -31.92 -2.94
N VAL A 27 35.26 -32.87 -3.76
CA VAL A 27 34.27 -32.60 -4.83
C VAL A 27 32.92 -32.21 -4.22
N VAL A 28 32.47 -32.93 -3.19
CA VAL A 28 31.22 -32.60 -2.48
C VAL A 28 31.30 -31.23 -1.82
N LEU A 29 32.41 -30.92 -1.14
CA LEU A 29 32.61 -29.62 -0.50
C LEU A 29 32.61 -28.49 -1.55
N GLY A 30 33.29 -28.67 -2.68
CA GLY A 30 33.28 -27.71 -3.79
C GLY A 30 31.88 -27.46 -4.36
N PHE A 31 31.06 -28.51 -4.50
CA PHE A 31 29.68 -28.39 -4.97
C PHE A 31 28.80 -27.63 -3.97
N VAL A 32 28.88 -27.96 -2.67
CA VAL A 32 28.10 -27.28 -1.62
C VAL A 32 28.47 -25.80 -1.54
N ILE A 33 29.77 -25.48 -1.58
CA ILE A 33 30.24 -24.10 -1.61
C ILE A 33 29.68 -23.37 -2.85
N GLY A 34 29.75 -24.00 -4.02
CA GLY A 34 29.19 -23.45 -5.26
C GLY A 34 27.69 -23.13 -5.16
N VAL A 35 26.89 -24.05 -4.61
CA VAL A 35 25.45 -23.84 -4.41
C VAL A 35 25.18 -22.69 -3.45
N VAL A 36 25.92 -22.60 -2.33
CA VAL A 36 25.77 -21.51 -1.37
C VAL A 36 26.08 -20.15 -2.01
N PHE A 37 27.14 -20.05 -2.81
CA PHE A 37 27.48 -18.81 -3.53
C PHE A 37 26.38 -18.39 -4.50
N VAL A 38 25.79 -19.33 -5.24
CA VAL A 38 24.68 -19.04 -6.18
C VAL A 38 23.44 -18.55 -5.42
N LEU A 39 23.08 -19.18 -4.32
CA LEU A 39 21.93 -18.75 -3.51
C LEU A 39 22.14 -17.37 -2.89
N CYS A 40 23.35 -17.08 -2.38
CA CYS A 40 23.71 -15.75 -1.89
C CYS A 40 23.62 -14.69 -3.00
N ALA A 41 24.09 -14.99 -4.22
CA ALA A 41 24.02 -14.07 -5.35
C ALA A 41 22.56 -13.75 -5.73
N ILE A 42 21.68 -14.76 -5.76
CA ILE A 42 20.25 -14.59 -6.03
C ILE A 42 19.61 -13.73 -4.93
N GLY A 43 19.88 -14.03 -3.65
CA GLY A 43 19.34 -13.27 -2.52
C GLY A 43 19.74 -11.79 -2.55
N CYS A 44 21.01 -11.50 -2.85
CA CYS A 44 21.49 -10.13 -3.03
C CYS A 44 20.84 -9.42 -4.23
N GLY A 45 20.63 -10.13 -5.34
CA GLY A 45 19.95 -9.59 -6.53
C GLY A 45 18.50 -9.22 -6.26
N VAL A 46 17.74 -10.08 -5.59
CA VAL A 46 16.33 -9.81 -5.25
C VAL A 46 16.24 -8.66 -4.25
N SER A 47 17.11 -8.62 -3.25
CA SER A 47 17.11 -7.55 -2.23
C SER A 47 17.41 -6.17 -2.83
N THR A 48 18.36 -6.08 -3.77
CA THR A 48 18.69 -4.82 -4.44
C THR A 48 17.57 -4.37 -5.38
N ALA A 49 16.96 -5.28 -6.13
CA ALA A 49 15.81 -4.97 -6.99
C ALA A 49 14.61 -4.46 -6.16
N TRP A 50 14.32 -5.10 -5.03
CA TRP A 50 13.25 -4.67 -4.13
C TRP A 50 13.53 -3.28 -3.53
N ALA A 51 14.76 -3.02 -3.07
CA ALA A 51 15.15 -1.73 -2.51
C ALA A 51 15.08 -0.58 -3.55
N VAL A 52 15.43 -0.86 -4.82
CA VAL A 52 15.29 0.12 -5.90
C VAL A 52 13.83 0.40 -6.21
N ASN A 53 12.99 -0.64 -6.34
CA ASN A 53 11.56 -0.46 -6.58
C ASN A 53 10.90 0.34 -5.46
N TYR A 54 11.19 -0.01 -4.20
CA TYR A 54 10.71 0.72 -3.03
C TYR A 54 11.11 2.21 -3.06
N ASN A 55 12.36 2.51 -3.42
CA ASN A 55 12.82 3.90 -3.50
C ASN A 55 12.17 4.68 -4.65
N ILE A 56 11.91 4.04 -5.79
CA ILE A 56 11.18 4.65 -6.92
C ILE A 56 9.74 4.95 -6.52
N THR A 57 9.02 3.97 -5.95
CA THR A 57 7.64 4.16 -5.48
C THR A 57 7.56 5.26 -4.43
N ARG A 58 8.53 5.32 -3.50
CA ARG A 58 8.61 6.40 -2.51
C ARG A 58 8.82 7.77 -3.16
N LYS A 59 9.74 7.90 -4.12
CA LYS A 59 9.99 9.17 -4.82
C LYS A 59 8.80 9.64 -5.65
N LEU A 60 8.11 8.71 -6.33
CA LEU A 60 6.90 9.02 -7.09
C LEU A 60 5.77 9.51 -6.18
N ARG A 61 5.67 8.99 -4.95
CA ARG A 61 4.73 9.51 -3.93
C ARG A 61 5.10 10.93 -3.48
N THR A 62 6.39 11.24 -3.35
CA THR A 62 6.82 12.58 -2.89
C THR A 62 6.75 13.67 -3.97
N GLU A 63 6.91 13.33 -5.26
CA GLU A 63 6.89 14.32 -6.35
C GLU A 63 5.49 14.72 -6.85
N TYR A 64 4.42 14.04 -6.39
CA TYR A 64 3.04 14.44 -6.66
C TYR A 64 2.40 15.28 -5.53
N VAL A 65 3.22 15.82 -4.62
CA VAL A 65 2.76 16.90 -3.73
C VAL A 65 2.72 18.19 -4.55
N SER A 66 1.53 18.51 -5.03
CA SER A 66 1.23 19.79 -5.70
C SER A 66 1.82 20.96 -4.90
N PRO A 67 2.48 21.95 -5.53
CA PRO A 67 3.12 23.09 -4.85
C PRO A 67 2.18 23.96 -3.99
N TYR A 68 0.87 23.67 -3.98
CA TYR A 68 -0.09 24.33 -3.10
C TYR A 68 -0.04 23.82 -1.65
N GLU A 69 0.50 22.63 -1.36
CA GLU A 69 0.54 22.10 0.01
C GLU A 69 1.75 22.57 0.83
N ALA A 70 2.86 22.94 0.19
CA ALA A 70 4.08 23.34 0.92
C ALA A 70 3.90 24.63 1.75
N SER A 71 2.87 25.43 1.47
CA SER A 71 2.53 26.61 2.27
C SER A 71 1.53 26.34 3.41
N LEU A 72 0.99 25.13 3.53
CA LEU A 72 0.08 24.71 4.61
C LEU A 72 0.77 23.84 5.68
N VAL A 73 1.88 23.18 5.34
CA VAL A 73 2.61 22.30 6.27
C VAL A 73 3.41 23.06 7.35
N HIS A 74 3.53 24.40 7.25
CA HIS A 74 4.11 25.22 8.32
C HIS A 74 3.09 25.84 9.30
N ALA A 75 1.80 25.49 9.21
CA ALA A 75 0.75 26.05 10.06
C ALA A 75 0.00 25.06 10.97
N HIS A 76 0.17 23.73 10.82
CA HIS A 76 -0.48 22.75 11.69
C HIS A 76 0.49 22.09 12.64
N GLN A 77 1.00 22.90 13.58
CA GLN A 77 1.29 22.40 14.90
C GLN A 77 -0.07 22.00 15.49
N PHE A 78 -0.35 20.69 15.52
CA PHE A 78 -1.53 20.15 16.19
C PHE A 78 -1.63 20.79 17.60
N PRO A 79 -2.73 21.46 17.95
CA PRO A 79 -2.89 21.95 19.31
C PRO A 79 -2.83 20.74 20.24
N GLU A 80 -1.95 20.78 21.24
CA GLU A 80 -1.92 19.83 22.37
C GLU A 80 -3.25 19.79 23.17
N GLU A 81 -4.27 20.54 22.74
CA GLU A 81 -5.61 20.54 23.33
C GLU A 81 -6.51 19.40 22.82
N LEU A 82 -6.10 18.61 21.82
CA LEU A 82 -6.88 17.43 21.38
C LEU A 82 -6.86 16.27 22.38
N ASP A 83 -5.92 16.26 23.34
CA ASP A 83 -5.88 15.27 24.44
C ASP A 83 -6.90 15.55 25.56
N GLN A 84 -7.67 16.64 25.48
CA GLN A 84 -8.78 16.91 26.41
C GLN A 84 -10.17 16.61 25.82
N LEU A 85 -10.26 16.18 24.56
CA LEU A 85 -11.52 15.74 23.98
C LEU A 85 -11.82 14.32 24.48
N SER A 86 -12.67 14.25 25.51
CA SER A 86 -13.25 13.01 26.00
C SER A 86 -13.72 12.14 24.82
N PRO A 87 -13.34 10.85 24.76
CA PRO A 87 -13.75 9.96 23.68
C PRO A 87 -15.26 9.76 23.78
N GLY A 88 -16.02 10.52 23.00
CA GLY A 88 -17.49 10.41 23.01
C GLY A 88 -18.28 11.68 22.72
N VAL A 89 -17.65 12.86 22.60
CA VAL A 89 -18.36 14.06 22.13
C VAL A 89 -18.23 14.15 20.61
N ILE A 90 -18.92 13.26 19.91
CA ILE A 90 -19.32 13.54 18.53
C ILE A 90 -20.17 14.81 18.65
N SER A 91 -19.82 15.90 17.96
CA SER A 91 -20.62 17.13 17.96
C SER A 91 -22.10 16.73 17.78
N ASN A 92 -22.96 17.11 18.74
CA ASN A 92 -24.41 16.80 18.77
C ASN A 92 -25.19 17.28 17.53
N GLU A 93 -24.52 17.77 16.48
CA GLU A 93 -25.08 18.31 15.26
C GLU A 93 -25.00 17.37 14.05
N LEU A 94 -24.14 16.33 14.04
CA LEU A 94 -24.07 15.43 12.89
C LEU A 94 -25.17 14.35 12.97
N ALA A 95 -26.36 14.69 12.49
CA ALA A 95 -27.46 13.76 12.32
C ALA A 95 -27.59 13.40 10.84
N LEU A 96 -27.43 12.12 10.48
CA LEU A 96 -27.59 11.67 9.10
C LEU A 96 -29.05 11.34 8.77
N SER A 97 -29.45 11.64 7.53
CA SER A 97 -30.76 11.33 6.99
C SER A 97 -30.84 9.86 6.56
N ASN A 98 -31.99 9.24 6.77
CA ASN A 98 -32.29 7.88 6.30
C ASN A 98 -32.86 7.85 4.87
N ASN A 99 -32.83 8.97 4.15
CA ASN A 99 -33.35 9.05 2.78
C ASN A 99 -32.30 8.59 1.77
N GLU A 100 -32.56 7.47 1.12
CA GLU A 100 -31.72 6.90 0.06
C GLU A 100 -32.27 7.29 -1.33
N ASP A 101 -32.02 8.52 -1.76
CA ASP A 101 -32.60 9.13 -2.96
C ASP A 101 -31.56 9.68 -3.97
N MET A 102 -30.26 9.50 -3.71
CA MET A 102 -29.22 9.96 -4.63
C MET A 102 -29.19 9.09 -5.89
N SER A 103 -29.24 9.70 -7.07
CA SER A 103 -28.99 9.00 -8.33
C SER A 103 -27.51 9.04 -8.72
N THR A 104 -27.07 8.08 -9.56
CA THR A 104 -25.72 8.03 -10.13
C THR A 104 -25.34 9.31 -10.87
N ASP A 105 -26.26 9.86 -11.66
CA ASP A 105 -26.03 11.08 -12.43
C ASP A 105 -25.87 12.30 -11.50
N SER A 106 -26.69 12.39 -10.44
CA SER A 106 -26.59 13.46 -9.45
C SER A 106 -25.30 13.37 -8.66
N PHE A 107 -24.89 12.15 -8.27
CA PHE A 107 -23.62 11.90 -7.62
C PHE A 107 -22.45 12.35 -8.49
N GLN A 108 -22.39 11.89 -9.75
CA GLN A 108 -21.30 12.22 -10.68
C GLN A 108 -21.16 13.74 -10.86
N LEU A 109 -22.28 14.41 -11.14
CA LEU A 109 -22.30 15.86 -11.33
C LEU A 109 -21.79 16.61 -10.08
N LYS A 110 -22.22 16.20 -8.88
CA LYS A 110 -21.75 16.81 -7.63
C LYS A 110 -20.28 16.49 -7.36
N TRP A 111 -19.84 15.25 -7.60
CA TRP A 111 -18.46 14.82 -7.41
C TRP A 111 -17.47 15.61 -8.26
N GLU A 112 -17.82 15.87 -9.52
CA GLU A 112 -17.02 16.68 -10.45
C GLU A 112 -17.02 18.17 -10.07
N SER A 113 -18.12 18.67 -9.50
CA SER A 113 -18.23 20.07 -9.10
C SER A 113 -17.38 20.46 -7.89
N ILE A 114 -17.01 19.49 -7.04
CA ILE A 114 -16.25 19.73 -5.80
C ILE A 114 -14.76 19.49 -6.08
N GLN A 115 -13.95 20.54 -5.91
CA GLN A 115 -12.51 20.50 -6.18
C GLN A 115 -11.69 19.94 -5.02
N PHE A 116 -12.11 20.22 -3.78
CA PHE A 116 -11.40 19.74 -2.60
C PHE A 116 -11.86 18.33 -2.22
N ALA A 117 -10.90 17.42 -2.10
CA ALA A 117 -11.10 16.08 -1.56
C ALA A 117 -10.18 15.91 -0.35
N ARG A 118 -10.71 15.27 0.70
CA ARG A 118 -9.94 14.80 1.84
C ARG A 118 -9.68 13.32 1.63
N GLU A 119 -8.43 12.91 1.72
CA GLU A 119 -8.03 11.51 1.54
C GLU A 119 -7.52 10.93 2.86
N GLU A 120 -7.91 9.70 3.16
CA GLU A 120 -7.50 8.96 4.35
C GLU A 120 -7.14 7.52 3.97
N ASP A 121 -5.98 7.05 4.40
CA ASP A 121 -5.50 5.68 4.17
C ASP A 121 -5.63 4.87 5.47
N PHE A 122 -6.04 3.61 5.34
CA PHE A 122 -6.17 2.69 6.48
C PHE A 122 -6.07 1.23 6.03
N THR A 123 -6.00 0.30 6.98
CA THR A 123 -5.98 -1.14 6.68
C THR A 123 -7.17 -1.83 7.32
N ILE A 124 -7.78 -2.75 6.57
CA ILE A 124 -8.91 -3.55 7.05
C ILE A 124 -8.55 -5.03 7.20
N SER A 125 -9.29 -5.73 8.05
CA SER A 125 -9.17 -7.17 8.29
C SER A 125 -10.04 -7.98 7.35
N SER A 126 -11.14 -7.40 6.88
CA SER A 126 -12.14 -8.08 6.05
C SER A 126 -12.98 -7.10 5.25
N THR A 127 -13.38 -7.54 4.05
CA THR A 127 -14.27 -6.81 3.13
C THR A 127 -15.72 -7.27 3.20
N LYS A 128 -16.00 -8.42 3.82
CA LYS A 128 -17.30 -9.12 3.72
C LYS A 128 -18.48 -8.36 4.35
N ASP A 129 -18.19 -7.47 5.29
CA ASP A 129 -19.21 -6.78 6.09
C ASP A 129 -19.19 -5.26 5.91
N ILE A 130 -18.38 -4.72 5.00
CA ILE A 130 -18.19 -3.26 4.94
C ILE A 130 -19.46 -2.52 4.52
N GLN A 131 -20.19 -3.05 3.52
CA GLN A 131 -21.45 -2.44 3.07
C GLN A 131 -22.53 -2.49 4.15
N SER A 132 -22.64 -3.59 4.89
CA SER A 132 -23.65 -3.73 5.95
C SER A 132 -23.34 -2.85 7.15
N LEU A 133 -22.06 -2.71 7.53
CA LEU A 133 -21.61 -1.78 8.57
C LEU A 133 -21.91 -0.32 8.19
N LEU A 134 -21.56 0.08 6.96
CA LEU A 134 -21.80 1.43 6.46
C LEU A 134 -23.29 1.75 6.35
N ALA A 135 -24.10 0.83 5.82
CA ALA A 135 -25.55 1.00 5.75
C ALA A 135 -26.19 1.15 7.15
N GLY A 136 -25.69 0.39 8.14
CA GLY A 136 -26.11 0.54 9.54
C GLY A 136 -25.78 1.92 10.14
N ALA A 137 -24.80 2.62 9.57
CA ALA A 137 -24.42 3.99 9.91
C ALA A 137 -25.00 5.04 8.95
N LEU A 138 -26.05 4.72 8.19
CA LEU A 138 -26.69 5.64 7.23
C LEU A 138 -25.72 6.19 6.16
N ILE A 139 -24.70 5.41 5.82
CA ILE A 139 -23.79 5.66 4.70
C ILE A 139 -24.17 4.68 3.59
N PHE A 140 -24.76 5.21 2.53
CA PHE A 140 -25.38 4.42 1.47
C PHE A 140 -24.39 4.16 0.34
N CYS A 141 -24.39 2.93 -0.18
CA CYS A 141 -23.58 2.53 -1.33
C CYS A 141 -24.39 2.71 -2.61
N LEU A 142 -23.97 3.65 -3.46
CA LEU A 142 -24.63 3.95 -4.72
C LEU A 142 -24.21 3.00 -5.84
N ALA A 143 -22.92 2.67 -5.88
CA ALA A 143 -22.35 1.73 -6.84
C ALA A 143 -21.13 1.05 -6.24
N SER A 144 -20.90 -0.20 -6.61
CA SER A 144 -19.69 -0.94 -6.28
C SER A 144 -19.17 -1.66 -7.52
N GLY A 145 -17.85 -1.75 -7.63
CA GLY A 145 -17.17 -2.47 -8.70
C GLY A 145 -15.99 -3.26 -8.15
N GLU A 146 -15.67 -4.36 -8.81
CA GLU A 146 -14.53 -5.20 -8.47
C GLU A 146 -13.64 -5.33 -9.71
N THR A 147 -12.34 -5.16 -9.50
CA THR A 147 -11.28 -5.50 -10.44
C THR A 147 -10.40 -6.57 -9.81
N GLU A 148 -9.43 -7.13 -10.54
CA GLU A 148 -8.58 -8.22 -10.02
C GLU A 148 -7.91 -7.91 -8.68
N GLU A 149 -7.51 -6.65 -8.46
CA GLU A 149 -6.77 -6.24 -7.27
C GLU A 149 -7.54 -5.28 -6.36
N ASN A 150 -8.67 -4.72 -6.80
CA ASN A 150 -9.35 -3.65 -6.07
C ASN A 150 -10.86 -3.80 -6.04
N LEU A 151 -11.43 -3.61 -4.85
CA LEU A 151 -12.84 -3.33 -4.63
C LEU A 151 -13.05 -1.83 -4.52
N LYS A 152 -13.98 -1.29 -5.31
CA LYS A 152 -14.29 0.14 -5.36
C LYS A 152 -15.74 0.37 -4.99
N PHE A 153 -15.99 1.33 -4.10
CA PHE A 153 -17.32 1.73 -3.67
C PHE A 153 -17.50 3.23 -3.84
N TYR A 154 -18.65 3.61 -4.39
CA TYR A 154 -19.13 4.98 -4.44
C TYR A 154 -20.22 5.11 -3.38
N LEU A 155 -19.94 5.88 -2.35
CA LEU A 155 -20.78 6.00 -1.16
C LEU A 155 -21.27 7.44 -1.00
N TYR A 156 -22.40 7.62 -0.34
CA TYR A 156 -22.85 8.95 0.05
C TYR A 156 -23.58 8.93 1.39
N ALA A 157 -23.57 10.07 2.07
CA ALA A 157 -24.41 10.33 3.23
C ALA A 157 -24.96 11.75 3.15
N LYS A 158 -26.14 11.96 3.71
CA LYS A 158 -26.77 13.28 3.80
C LYS A 158 -26.99 13.62 5.27
N ASP A 159 -26.78 14.87 5.63
CA ASP A 159 -27.31 15.38 6.90
C ASP A 159 -28.85 15.42 6.85
N THR A 160 -29.51 15.23 7.98
CA THR A 160 -30.96 15.43 8.18
C THR A 160 -31.46 16.79 7.70
N SER A 161 -30.63 17.83 7.77
CA SER A 161 -30.96 19.15 7.22
C SER A 161 -30.92 19.20 5.69
N GLU A 162 -30.38 18.17 5.04
CA GLU A 162 -30.08 18.03 3.61
C GLU A 162 -29.18 19.14 3.03
N LYS A 163 -28.63 20.02 3.88
CA LYS A 163 -27.72 21.09 3.46
C LYS A 163 -26.31 20.57 3.17
N ARG A 164 -25.96 19.45 3.79
CA ARG A 164 -24.63 18.83 3.69
C ARG A 164 -24.76 17.46 3.06
N ILE A 165 -23.96 17.23 2.04
CA ILE A 165 -23.89 15.96 1.33
C ILE A 165 -22.43 15.55 1.34
N PHE A 166 -22.17 14.39 1.91
CA PHE A 166 -20.89 13.73 1.95
C PHE A 166 -20.85 12.74 0.81
N LEU A 167 -19.92 12.94 -0.13
CA LEU A 167 -19.67 12.01 -1.22
C LEU A 167 -18.35 11.33 -0.94
N MET A 168 -18.28 10.02 -1.15
CA MET A 168 -17.10 9.24 -0.84
C MET A 168 -16.80 8.25 -1.94
N GLU A 169 -15.52 8.04 -2.18
CA GLU A 169 -14.98 6.93 -2.94
C GLU A 169 -14.09 6.11 -2.00
N LEU A 170 -14.40 4.83 -1.86
CA LEU A 170 -13.60 3.90 -1.06
C LEU A 170 -13.00 2.86 -1.99
N VAL A 171 -11.67 2.78 -2.03
CA VAL A 171 -10.93 1.78 -2.79
C VAL A 171 -10.21 0.87 -1.80
N ILE A 172 -10.34 -0.44 -1.97
CA ILE A 172 -9.72 -1.45 -1.11
C ILE A 172 -8.92 -2.39 -2.00
N ASN A 173 -7.62 -2.48 -1.75
CA ASN A 173 -6.78 -3.48 -2.38
C ASN A 173 -7.04 -4.85 -1.74
N THR A 174 -7.51 -5.82 -2.54
CA THR A 174 -7.89 -7.16 -2.05
C THR A 174 -6.69 -8.03 -1.67
N THR A 175 -5.49 -7.66 -2.12
CA THR A 175 -4.25 -8.38 -1.85
C THR A 175 -3.55 -7.88 -0.58
N THR A 176 -3.48 -6.56 -0.39
CA THR A 176 -2.81 -5.93 0.77
C THR A 176 -3.77 -5.60 1.91
N ASN A 177 -5.08 -5.57 1.65
CA ASN A 177 -6.12 -5.02 2.52
C ASN A 177 -5.94 -3.54 2.88
N GLU A 178 -5.11 -2.82 2.13
CA GLU A 178 -5.00 -1.36 2.22
C GLU A 178 -6.25 -0.74 1.60
N ALA A 179 -6.81 0.24 2.29
CA ALA A 179 -8.00 0.96 1.90
C ALA A 179 -7.70 2.46 1.84
N GLN A 180 -8.20 3.11 0.81
CA GLN A 180 -8.12 4.55 0.60
C GLN A 180 -9.54 5.11 0.52
N LEU A 181 -9.85 6.06 1.39
CA LEU A 181 -11.09 6.83 1.38
C LEU A 181 -10.80 8.21 0.81
N ALA A 182 -11.46 8.57 -0.28
CA ALA A 182 -11.53 9.94 -0.77
C ALA A 182 -12.92 10.52 -0.47
N MET A 183 -12.99 11.61 0.28
CA MET A 183 -14.24 12.27 0.64
C MET A 183 -14.31 13.68 0.07
N LYS A 184 -15.44 14.00 -0.57
CA LYS A 184 -15.76 15.33 -1.08
C LYS A 184 -17.02 15.85 -0.41
N VAL A 185 -16.95 17.10 0.04
CA VAL A 185 -18.06 17.79 0.69
C VAL A 185 -18.12 19.23 0.19
N SER A 186 -19.33 19.73 -0.05
CA SER A 186 -19.57 21.14 -0.37
C SER A 186 -20.10 21.88 0.85
N ASN A 187 -19.72 23.14 1.01
CA ASN A 187 -20.24 24.06 2.04
C ASN A 187 -20.07 23.56 3.51
N CYS A 188 -18.98 22.84 3.79
CA CYS A 188 -18.64 22.39 5.15
C CYS A 188 -17.35 23.02 5.65
N SER A 189 -17.27 23.21 6.97
CA SER A 189 -16.02 23.57 7.63
C SER A 189 -15.09 22.36 7.75
N GLU A 190 -13.81 22.60 7.96
CA GLU A 190 -12.83 21.53 8.22
C GLU A 190 -13.21 20.68 9.44
N ARG A 191 -13.84 21.28 10.45
CA ARG A 191 -14.36 20.57 11.62
C ARG A 191 -15.46 19.58 11.22
N ASP A 192 -16.40 19.99 10.37
CA ASP A 192 -17.49 19.10 9.94
C ASP A 192 -16.96 17.89 9.15
N ILE A 193 -15.91 18.11 8.36
CA ILE A 193 -15.20 17.07 7.61
C ILE A 193 -14.53 16.10 8.60
N ALA A 194 -13.80 16.60 9.59
CA ALA A 194 -13.15 15.78 10.60
C ALA A 194 -14.16 14.98 11.46
N ASP A 195 -15.26 15.61 11.86
CA ASP A 195 -16.33 14.96 12.63
C ASP A 195 -16.96 13.80 11.83
N PHE A 196 -17.20 14.00 10.52
CA PHE A 196 -17.72 12.93 9.67
C PHE A 196 -16.71 11.82 9.43
N ILE A 197 -15.41 12.13 9.28
CA ILE A 197 -14.35 11.11 9.17
C ILE A 197 -14.29 10.25 10.44
N ASN A 198 -14.34 10.88 11.62
CA ASN A 198 -14.40 10.16 12.88
C ASN A 198 -15.65 9.28 12.98
N TYR A 199 -16.79 9.78 12.49
CA TYR A 199 -18.02 9.00 12.40
C TYR A 199 -17.88 7.79 11.47
N PHE A 200 -17.32 7.97 10.27
CA PHE A 200 -17.04 6.90 9.31
C PHE A 200 -16.16 5.83 9.94
N PHE A 201 -15.02 6.23 10.54
CA PHE A 201 -14.09 5.28 11.16
C PHE A 201 -14.70 4.57 12.36
N THR A 202 -15.58 5.23 13.12
CA THR A 202 -16.34 4.56 14.19
C THR A 202 -17.24 3.46 13.62
N ALA A 203 -17.93 3.72 12.50
CA ALA A 203 -18.80 2.75 11.85
C ALA A 203 -18.04 1.51 11.33
N VAL A 204 -16.86 1.70 10.75
CA VAL A 204 -16.02 0.61 10.25
C VAL A 204 -14.99 0.09 11.25
N SER A 205 -14.99 0.58 12.50
CA SER A 205 -14.07 0.14 13.55
C SER A 205 -14.01 -1.38 13.79
N PRO A 206 -15.10 -2.17 13.64
CA PRO A 206 -15.02 -3.62 13.84
C PRO A 206 -14.10 -4.35 12.85
N ILE A 207 -13.79 -3.72 11.70
CA ILE A 207 -12.97 -4.31 10.64
C ILE A 207 -11.61 -3.62 10.47
N ILE A 208 -11.32 -2.52 11.15
CA ILE A 208 -10.05 -1.81 11.03
C ILE A 208 -8.95 -2.47 11.86
N VAL A 209 -7.78 -2.69 11.26
CA VAL A 209 -6.60 -3.29 11.90
C VAL A 209 -5.59 -2.19 12.23
N HIS A 210 -6.02 -1.23 13.05
CA HIS A 210 -5.30 -0.01 13.44
C HIS A 210 -4.76 0.88 12.28
N PRO A 211 -4.78 2.22 12.44
CA PRO A 211 -4.02 3.10 11.56
C PRO A 211 -2.51 2.88 11.79
N VAL A 212 -1.74 2.80 10.71
CA VAL A 212 -0.26 2.80 10.74
C VAL A 212 0.24 4.21 11.05
#